data_AF-A0A6I1KLR3-F1
#
_entry.id   AF-A0A6I1KLR3-F1
#
_cell.length_a   1.000
_cell.length_b   1.000
_cell.length_c   1.000
_cell.angle_alpha   90.00
_cell.angle_beta   90.00
_cell.angle_gamma   90.00
#
_symmetry.space_group_name_H-M   'P 1'
#
loop_
_entity.id
_entity.type
_entity.pdbx_description
1 polymer ?
#
loop_
_entity_poly.entity_id
_entity_poly.type
_entity_poly.pdbx_seq_one_letter_code
_entity_poly.pdbx_strand_id
1 'polypeptide(L)'
;MHEHYCSLIEYCIVGDELSGCPGHNMLFTAKKCVIFIIAACALPLLFIATRIEIRGDYEGIYLLKGDTPLTFTITDDIFHGEQDRVLYSAHFRSHSSLFRIPQSHATLETPLTSDWHEKTGRGYVTSIFPNGTKLITCFGRYLDEYGNAPSGLFVGGNLPFPVRKDGKVNPNATGMAFFNGRRWNHVWCSVNEAFLIYDHAQASILPSQWELLDSKVLKSDGYELIITSRHVFKRGRLSFLMERFAFFRVNDAYFVLANKISNTGSVKARLSYVYGDEPWVGNYGSSSGDVGWVKDRIVNQEGAIDTGKYTYAGLFDYGNSLSGEGHNFTRTANFIEWLGNEKPDLVFFSNKPGNFDDRKQPLTSDTRFVGLEWGPKLLQPGQSNTYTMAIGMAGINQISGLPYKPDVYFPQEAYDTYLR
;
A
#
# COMPACT_ATOMS: atom_id res chain seq x y z
N MET A 1 87.11 -8.84 16.23
CA MET A 1 87.73 -7.74 16.99
C MET A 1 86.61 -7.06 17.78
N HIS A 2 86.72 -7.05 19.11
CA HIS A 2 85.81 -6.50 20.16
C HIS A 2 84.41 -7.13 20.29
N GLU A 3 84.14 -7.94 21.34
CA GLU A 3 83.84 -7.63 22.77
C GLU A 3 82.34 -7.36 23.01
N HIS A 4 81.59 -8.29 23.63
CA HIS A 4 81.25 -8.42 25.07
C HIS A 4 79.96 -7.65 25.49
N TYR A 5 78.90 -8.36 25.93
CA TYR A 5 78.31 -8.34 27.30
C TYR A 5 76.83 -8.80 27.39
N CYS A 6 76.57 -9.58 28.44
CA CYS A 6 75.29 -9.98 29.02
C CYS A 6 74.67 -8.89 29.93
N SER A 7 73.33 -8.88 30.08
CA SER A 7 72.54 -8.79 31.36
C SER A 7 71.07 -8.44 31.00
N LEU A 8 69.99 -9.10 31.45
CA LEU A 8 69.45 -9.39 32.80
C LEU A 8 69.18 -8.13 33.65
N ILE A 9 67.91 -7.69 33.67
CA ILE A 9 67.32 -6.86 34.74
C ILE A 9 65.91 -7.40 35.07
N GLU A 10 65.84 -8.06 36.22
CA GLU A 10 64.69 -8.17 37.12
C GLU A 10 64.51 -6.88 37.95
N TYR A 11 63.46 -6.85 38.77
CA TYR A 11 62.99 -5.88 39.79
C TYR A 11 61.71 -5.14 39.35
N CYS A 12 60.62 -5.11 40.10
CA CYS A 12 60.42 -5.40 41.52
C CYS A 12 58.94 -5.69 41.79
N ILE A 13 58.67 -6.77 42.52
CA ILE A 13 57.42 -6.98 43.25
C ILE A 13 57.54 -6.16 44.54
N VAL A 14 56.61 -5.23 44.77
CA VAL A 14 56.32 -4.67 46.09
C VAL A 14 54.82 -4.83 46.29
N GLY A 15 54.45 -5.66 47.26
CA GLY A 15 53.09 -5.75 47.76
C GLY A 15 52.78 -4.60 48.73
N ASP A 16 51.49 -4.40 48.95
CA ASP A 16 50.87 -4.00 50.21
C ASP A 16 49.35 -4.22 50.00
N GLU A 17 48.79 -5.29 50.57
CA GLU A 17 48.13 -5.24 51.88
C GLU A 17 47.07 -4.15 51.98
N LEU A 18 45.87 -4.46 51.46
CA LEU A 18 44.64 -4.04 52.09
C LEU A 18 43.82 -5.27 52.48
N SER A 19 44.06 -5.67 53.72
CA SER A 19 43.16 -6.38 54.60
C SER A 19 41.77 -5.72 54.62
N GLY A 20 40.85 -6.27 53.83
CA GLY A 20 39.46 -5.86 53.81
C GLY A 20 38.54 -7.06 53.62
N CYS A 21 38.01 -7.60 54.73
CA CYS A 21 36.91 -8.57 54.84
C CYS A 21 36.80 -9.66 53.73
N PRO A 22 37.09 -10.94 54.04
CA PRO A 22 36.87 -12.07 53.10
C PRO A 22 35.41 -12.24 52.63
N GLY A 23 34.46 -11.52 53.24
CA GLY A 23 33.05 -11.54 52.87
C GLY A 23 32.66 -10.67 51.67
N HIS A 24 33.48 -9.69 51.24
CA HIS A 24 33.06 -8.76 50.18
C HIS A 24 33.35 -9.25 48.76
N ASN A 25 34.41 -10.03 48.55
CA ASN A 25 34.74 -10.58 47.22
C ASN A 25 33.87 -11.77 46.81
N MET A 26 33.36 -12.58 47.76
CA MET A 26 32.42 -13.67 47.45
C MET A 26 31.05 -13.15 46.99
N LEU A 27 30.56 -12.06 47.60
CA LEU A 27 29.31 -11.41 47.21
C LEU A 27 29.38 -10.79 45.80
N PHE A 28 30.54 -10.31 45.38
CA PHE A 28 30.73 -9.73 44.05
C PHE A 28 30.75 -10.80 42.95
N THR A 29 31.37 -11.96 43.21
CA THR A 29 31.42 -13.09 42.29
C THR A 29 30.06 -13.79 42.18
N ALA A 30 29.35 -13.98 43.30
CA ALA A 30 28.00 -14.53 43.30
C ALA A 30 27.01 -13.66 42.51
N LYS A 31 27.09 -12.32 42.63
CA LYS A 31 26.25 -11.40 41.84
C LYS A 31 26.52 -11.49 40.34
N LYS A 32 27.80 -11.59 39.93
CA LYS A 32 28.16 -11.77 38.51
C LYS A 32 27.67 -13.11 37.96
N CYS A 33 27.79 -14.20 38.72
CA CYS A 33 27.27 -15.51 38.33
C CYS A 33 25.74 -15.51 38.20
N VAL A 34 25.02 -14.89 39.15
CA VAL A 34 23.55 -14.78 39.08
C VAL A 34 23.11 -13.95 37.86
N ILE A 35 23.76 -12.81 37.59
CA ILE A 35 23.47 -11.99 36.39
C ILE A 35 23.73 -12.81 35.12
N PHE A 36 24.83 -13.56 35.07
CA PHE A 36 25.15 -14.39 33.90
C PHE A 36 24.12 -15.51 33.70
N ILE A 37 23.70 -16.20 34.76
CA ILE A 37 22.66 -17.23 34.68
C ILE A 37 21.32 -16.63 34.24
N ILE A 38 20.92 -15.48 34.81
CA ILE A 38 19.70 -14.78 34.40
C ILE A 38 19.79 -14.39 32.91
N ALA A 39 20.90 -13.82 32.46
CA ALA A 39 21.09 -13.46 31.05
C ALA A 39 21.09 -14.70 30.14
N ALA A 40 21.76 -15.78 30.54
CA ALA A 40 21.83 -17.04 29.81
C ALA A 40 20.47 -17.75 29.73
N CYS A 41 19.59 -17.60 30.72
CA CYS A 41 18.21 -18.09 30.65
C CYS A 41 17.27 -17.14 29.91
N ALA A 42 17.47 -15.83 30.04
CA ALA A 42 16.62 -14.81 29.40
C ALA A 42 16.84 -14.73 27.89
N LEU A 43 18.08 -14.89 27.40
CA LEU A 43 18.41 -14.79 25.97
C LEU A 43 17.69 -15.86 25.11
N PRO A 44 17.70 -17.16 25.45
CA PRO A 44 16.94 -18.17 24.73
C PRO A 44 15.44 -17.92 24.77
N LEU A 45 14.91 -17.48 25.92
CA LEU A 45 13.49 -17.13 26.05
C LEU A 45 13.13 -15.94 25.15
N LEU A 46 13.98 -14.92 25.12
CA LEU A 46 13.81 -13.76 24.23
C LEU A 46 13.90 -14.17 22.76
N PHE A 47 14.84 -15.06 22.42
CA PHE A 47 15.00 -15.57 21.06
C PHE A 47 13.76 -16.37 20.61
N ILE A 48 13.23 -17.26 21.46
CA ILE A 48 12.00 -18.02 21.19
C ILE A 48 10.80 -17.08 21.06
N ALA A 49 10.75 -16.02 21.88
CA ALA A 49 9.70 -15.01 21.85
C ALA A 49 9.78 -14.05 20.66
N THR A 50 10.89 -14.04 19.91
CA THR A 50 11.12 -13.08 18.83
C THR A 50 10.98 -13.74 17.48
N ARG A 51 10.03 -13.26 16.68
CA ARG A 51 9.90 -13.62 15.26
C ARG A 51 10.73 -12.67 14.41
N ILE A 52 11.46 -13.20 13.43
CA ILE A 52 12.13 -12.38 12.41
C ILE A 52 11.30 -12.44 11.13
N GLU A 53 10.88 -11.29 10.62
CA GLU A 53 10.06 -11.14 9.43
C GLU A 53 10.73 -10.15 8.48
N ILE A 54 11.55 -10.66 7.56
CA ILE A 54 12.20 -9.83 6.54
C ILE A 54 11.34 -9.80 5.28
N ARG A 55 10.84 -8.63 4.94
CA ARG A 55 9.97 -8.34 3.80
C ARG A 55 10.75 -7.95 2.55
N GLY A 56 11.97 -7.46 2.72
CA GLY A 56 12.93 -7.20 1.64
C GLY A 56 12.92 -5.78 1.09
N ASP A 57 12.20 -4.86 1.74
CA ASP A 57 12.13 -3.44 1.40
C ASP A 57 13.29 -2.65 2.07
N TYR A 58 13.88 -3.19 3.15
CA TYR A 58 15.06 -2.65 3.85
C TYR A 58 14.98 -1.15 4.20
N GLU A 59 13.83 -0.70 4.69
CA GLU A 59 13.62 0.69 5.11
C GLU A 59 14.32 1.00 6.45
N GLY A 60 14.53 -0.03 7.27
CA GLY A 60 15.22 0.07 8.55
C GLY A 60 15.31 -1.26 9.28
N ILE A 61 15.51 -1.20 10.59
CA ILE A 61 15.31 -2.30 11.53
C ILE A 61 14.28 -1.81 12.54
N TYR A 62 13.21 -2.57 12.68
CA TYR A 62 12.12 -2.26 13.59
C TYR A 62 11.89 -3.41 14.54
N LEU A 63 11.68 -3.09 15.81
CA LEU A 63 11.18 -4.01 16.81
C LEU A 63 9.72 -3.68 17.07
N LEU A 64 8.84 -4.64 16.83
CA LEU A 64 7.42 -4.57 17.09
C LEU A 64 7.04 -5.42 18.29
N LYS A 65 6.01 -4.97 19.02
CA LYS A 65 5.24 -5.82 19.91
C LYS A 65 4.50 -6.87 19.06
N GLY A 66 4.65 -8.14 19.43
CA GLY A 66 3.91 -9.24 18.81
C GLY A 66 2.43 -9.25 19.19
N ASP A 67 1.68 -10.21 18.66
CA ASP A 67 0.23 -10.28 18.87
C ASP A 67 -0.14 -10.68 20.31
N THR A 68 0.82 -11.28 21.04
CA THR A 68 0.71 -11.56 22.48
C THR A 68 1.64 -10.65 23.28
N PRO A 69 1.34 -10.39 24.58
CA PRO A 69 2.15 -9.49 25.42
C PRO A 69 3.63 -9.87 25.56
N LEU A 70 3.99 -11.13 25.32
CA LEU A 70 5.34 -11.66 25.52
C LEU A 70 6.08 -11.93 24.20
N THR A 71 5.46 -11.68 23.06
CA THR A 71 6.08 -11.90 21.75
C THR A 71 6.58 -10.60 21.14
N PHE A 72 7.62 -10.70 20.32
CA PHE A 72 8.21 -9.58 19.60
C PHE A 72 8.40 -9.93 18.12
N THR A 73 8.46 -8.93 17.26
CA THR A 73 8.77 -9.12 15.83
C THR A 73 9.87 -8.16 15.41
N ILE A 74 10.94 -8.68 14.83
CA ILE A 74 11.96 -7.88 14.17
C ILE A 74 11.66 -7.89 12.67
N THR A 75 11.50 -6.70 12.08
CA THR A 75 11.20 -6.53 10.65
C THR A 75 12.08 -5.45 10.04
N ASP A 76 12.24 -5.49 8.72
CA ASP A 76 12.96 -4.48 7.94
C ASP A 76 12.05 -3.36 7.41
N ASP A 77 10.73 -3.46 7.63
CA ASP A 77 9.74 -2.47 7.22
C ASP A 77 8.45 -2.50 8.06
N ILE A 78 7.74 -1.36 8.11
CA ILE A 78 6.46 -1.19 8.81
C ILE A 78 5.34 -0.94 7.81
N PHE A 79 4.36 -1.83 7.77
CA PHE A 79 3.17 -1.70 6.92
C PHE A 79 2.05 -0.95 7.64
N HIS A 80 1.01 -0.65 6.87
CA HIS A 80 -0.21 -0.09 7.43
C HIS A 80 -0.82 -1.06 8.48
N GLY A 81 -1.17 -0.53 9.65
CA GLY A 81 -1.77 -1.25 10.77
C GLY A 81 -0.77 -1.68 11.85
N GLU A 82 0.53 -1.59 11.59
CA GLU A 82 1.58 -2.07 12.50
C GLU A 82 2.25 -0.98 13.33
N GLN A 83 1.93 0.28 13.07
CA GLN A 83 2.62 1.43 13.64
C GLN A 83 2.55 1.48 15.16
N ASP A 84 1.36 1.20 15.72
CA ASP A 84 1.14 1.25 17.17
C ASP A 84 1.85 0.12 17.92
N ARG A 85 2.43 -0.83 17.18
CA ARG A 85 3.23 -1.93 17.72
C ARG A 85 4.71 -1.58 17.80
N VAL A 86 5.18 -0.48 17.20
CA VAL A 86 6.61 -0.14 17.15
C VAL A 86 7.13 0.20 18.55
N LEU A 87 8.12 -0.59 19.01
CA LEU A 87 8.84 -0.40 20.28
C LEU A 87 10.19 0.28 20.05
N TYR A 88 10.84 -0.01 18.92
CA TYR A 88 12.12 0.57 18.53
C TYR A 88 12.22 0.65 17.01
N SER A 89 12.90 1.68 16.51
CA SER A 89 13.14 1.88 15.08
C SER A 89 14.53 2.47 14.83
N ALA A 90 15.26 1.88 13.90
CA ALA A 90 16.49 2.42 13.33
C ALA A 90 16.34 2.47 11.81
N HIS A 91 16.46 3.65 11.20
CA HIS A 91 16.20 3.83 9.77
C HIS A 91 17.50 3.81 8.96
N PHE A 92 17.47 3.17 7.78
CA PHE A 92 18.62 3.15 6.89
C PHE A 92 18.63 4.31 5.88
N ARG A 93 17.45 4.81 5.49
CA ARG A 93 17.29 5.84 4.46
C ARG A 93 16.68 7.13 5.00
N SER A 94 17.26 8.27 4.63
CA SER A 94 16.68 9.60 4.88
C SER A 94 15.83 10.03 3.71
N HIS A 95 14.50 10.03 3.87
CA HIS A 95 13.53 10.39 2.82
C HIS A 95 13.12 11.87 2.83
N SER A 96 14.03 12.74 3.27
CA SER A 96 13.73 14.16 3.53
C SER A 96 13.21 14.95 2.32
N SER A 97 13.41 14.46 1.09
CA SER A 97 12.97 15.11 -0.16
C SER A 97 11.44 15.11 -0.36
N LEU A 98 10.70 14.13 0.16
CA LEU A 98 9.24 14.03 -0.09
C LEU A 98 8.43 15.14 0.62
N PHE A 99 8.93 15.63 1.75
CA PHE A 99 8.29 16.70 2.54
C PHE A 99 8.96 18.06 2.40
N ARG A 100 10.12 18.13 1.75
CA ARG A 100 10.62 19.41 1.30
C ARG A 100 9.67 19.90 0.22
N ILE A 101 8.86 20.90 0.57
CA ILE A 101 8.24 21.78 -0.41
C ILE A 101 9.44 22.45 -1.09
N PRO A 102 9.70 22.22 -2.39
CA PRO A 102 10.70 23.01 -3.08
C PRO A 102 10.27 24.46 -2.89
N GLN A 103 11.08 25.27 -2.20
CA GLN A 103 10.89 26.71 -2.25
C GLN A 103 11.02 27.08 -3.73
N SER A 104 9.91 27.52 -4.31
CA SER A 104 9.72 27.70 -5.73
C SER A 104 10.74 28.72 -6.29
N HIS A 105 11.89 28.22 -6.75
CA HIS A 105 12.60 28.86 -7.83
C HIS A 105 12.14 28.15 -9.10
N ALA A 106 11.36 28.89 -9.90
CA ALA A 106 10.78 28.57 -11.19
C ALA A 106 11.66 27.74 -12.15
N THR A 107 11.83 26.45 -11.88
CA THR A 107 12.06 25.46 -12.93
C THR A 107 10.70 24.89 -13.31
N LEU A 108 10.31 25.06 -14.57
CA LEU A 108 9.01 24.68 -15.15
C LEU A 108 8.71 23.17 -15.10
N GLU A 109 9.59 22.36 -14.52
CA GLU A 109 9.45 20.91 -14.45
C GLU A 109 8.76 20.52 -13.14
N THR A 110 7.48 20.22 -13.23
CA THR A 110 6.70 19.52 -12.20
C THR A 110 7.20 18.08 -12.09
N PRO A 111 7.85 17.66 -11.00
CA PRO A 111 8.44 16.34 -10.95
C PRO A 111 7.39 15.27 -10.64
N LEU A 112 7.35 14.25 -11.50
CA LEU A 112 6.83 12.93 -11.18
C LEU A 112 7.98 12.11 -10.58
N THR A 113 7.85 11.67 -9.33
CA THR A 113 8.89 10.89 -8.64
C THR A 113 8.35 9.56 -8.17
N SER A 114 9.22 8.56 -8.07
CA SER A 114 8.87 7.25 -7.55
C SER A 114 10.01 6.64 -6.76
N ASP A 115 9.66 5.80 -5.80
CA ASP A 115 10.56 4.85 -5.17
C ASP A 115 9.91 3.48 -5.32
N TRP A 116 10.58 2.58 -6.04
CA TRP A 116 10.04 1.30 -6.46
C TRP A 116 11.05 0.19 -6.19
N HIS A 117 10.64 -0.78 -5.38
CA HIS A 117 11.41 -1.96 -5.05
C HIS A 117 10.99 -3.11 -5.98
N GLU A 118 11.75 -3.33 -7.05
CA GLU A 118 11.44 -4.33 -8.09
C GLU A 118 11.26 -5.75 -7.54
N LYS A 119 12.09 -6.14 -6.55
CA LYS A 119 12.05 -7.49 -5.98
C LYS A 119 10.77 -7.77 -5.20
N THR A 120 10.28 -6.79 -4.44
CA THR A 120 9.06 -6.92 -3.63
C THR A 120 7.82 -6.46 -4.40
N GLY A 121 8.01 -5.74 -5.50
CA GLY A 121 6.93 -5.12 -6.27
C GLY A 121 6.19 -4.05 -5.46
N ARG A 122 6.86 -3.36 -4.54
CA ARG A 122 6.25 -2.35 -3.66
C ARG A 122 6.89 -1.00 -3.87
N GLY A 123 6.15 0.05 -3.53
CA GLY A 123 6.67 1.40 -3.65
C GLY A 123 5.61 2.46 -3.57
N TYR A 124 5.97 3.66 -4.00
CA TYR A 124 5.05 4.77 -4.11
C TYR A 124 5.44 5.69 -5.28
N VAL A 125 4.43 6.39 -5.79
CA VAL A 125 4.57 7.42 -6.82
C VAL A 125 4.04 8.73 -6.27
N THR A 126 4.76 9.82 -6.48
CA THR A 126 4.38 11.18 -6.08
C THR A 126 4.30 12.07 -7.30
N SER A 127 3.14 12.68 -7.51
CA SER A 127 2.93 13.77 -8.48
C SER A 127 2.92 15.09 -7.74
N ILE A 128 3.79 16.03 -8.14
CA ILE A 128 3.83 17.38 -7.59
C ILE A 128 3.27 18.35 -8.64
N PHE A 129 2.18 19.05 -8.32
CA PHE A 129 1.49 19.96 -9.23
C PHE A 129 2.07 21.39 -9.16
N PRO A 130 1.87 22.23 -10.20
CA PRO A 130 2.45 23.58 -10.27
C PRO A 130 2.02 24.50 -9.11
N ASN A 131 0.83 24.27 -8.55
CA ASN A 131 0.28 25.02 -7.43
C ASN A 131 0.80 24.55 -6.05
N GLY A 132 1.77 23.63 -6.02
CA GLY A 132 2.35 23.06 -4.79
C GLY A 132 1.49 21.97 -4.13
N THR A 133 0.35 21.60 -4.71
CA THR A 133 -0.41 20.42 -4.29
C THR A 133 0.32 19.14 -4.68
N LYS A 134 -0.01 18.01 -4.03
CA LYS A 134 0.65 16.73 -4.27
C LYS A 134 -0.35 15.59 -4.29
N LEU A 135 -0.14 14.60 -5.15
CA LEU A 135 -0.83 13.31 -5.10
C LEU A 135 0.21 12.22 -4.84
N ILE A 136 -0.04 11.36 -3.86
CA ILE A 136 0.78 10.19 -3.55
C ILE A 136 -0.06 8.95 -3.76
N THR A 137 0.51 7.93 -4.41
CA THR A 137 -0.09 6.59 -4.54
C THR A 137 0.88 5.55 -4.02
N CYS A 138 0.49 4.81 -2.99
CA CYS A 138 1.25 3.71 -2.41
C CYS A 138 0.80 2.36 -3.02
N PHE A 139 1.73 1.44 -3.18
CA PHE A 139 1.47 0.10 -3.72
C PHE A 139 1.99 -1.00 -2.81
N GLY A 140 1.10 -1.93 -2.44
CA GLY A 140 1.45 -3.21 -1.81
C GLY A 140 1.96 -3.13 -0.36
N ARG A 141 1.76 -2.01 0.35
CA ARG A 141 2.33 -1.76 1.69
C ARG A 141 1.31 -1.89 2.83
N TYR A 142 0.46 -2.91 2.74
CA TYR A 142 -0.59 -3.25 3.71
C TYR A 142 -0.66 -4.77 3.89
N LEU A 143 -1.35 -5.20 4.96
CA LEU A 143 -1.68 -6.60 5.19
C LEU A 143 -3.14 -6.83 4.82
N ASP A 144 -3.43 -7.95 4.17
CA ASP A 144 -4.80 -8.41 3.92
C ASP A 144 -5.44 -9.03 5.17
N GLU A 145 -6.67 -9.54 5.02
CA GLU A 145 -7.42 -10.19 6.10
C GLU A 145 -6.73 -11.44 6.69
N TYR A 146 -5.78 -12.04 5.97
CA TYR A 146 -5.00 -13.20 6.41
C TYR A 146 -3.63 -12.81 6.97
N GLY A 147 -3.34 -11.50 7.11
CA GLY A 147 -2.06 -11.00 7.59
C GLY A 147 -0.93 -11.13 6.57
N ASN A 148 -1.24 -11.32 5.29
CA ASN A 148 -0.26 -11.41 4.20
C ASN A 148 -0.22 -10.10 3.41
N ALA A 149 0.95 -9.74 2.93
CA ALA A 149 1.10 -8.55 2.10
C ALA A 149 1.07 -8.89 0.62
N PRO A 150 0.29 -8.16 -0.21
CA PRO A 150 0.43 -8.26 -1.63
C PRO A 150 1.79 -7.71 -2.10
N SER A 151 2.18 -8.13 -3.29
CA SER A 151 3.42 -7.76 -3.97
C SER A 151 3.04 -7.37 -5.38
N GLY A 152 3.45 -6.21 -5.90
CA GLY A 152 3.07 -5.71 -7.22
C GLY A 152 2.16 -4.47 -7.19
N LEU A 153 1.55 -4.17 -8.34
CA LEU A 153 0.73 -2.96 -8.55
C LEU A 153 -0.67 -3.05 -7.91
N PHE A 154 -0.73 -3.16 -6.59
CA PHE A 154 -1.95 -3.14 -5.77
C PHE A 154 -2.00 -1.85 -4.95
N VAL A 155 -2.94 -0.96 -5.24
CA VAL A 155 -3.07 0.34 -4.53
C VAL A 155 -3.37 0.07 -3.06
N GLY A 156 -2.60 0.67 -2.17
CA GLY A 156 -2.86 0.57 -0.75
C GLY A 156 -1.63 0.66 0.12
N GLY A 157 -1.89 0.76 1.42
CA GLY A 157 -0.85 0.82 2.43
C GLY A 157 -0.27 2.20 2.63
N ASN A 158 0.90 2.26 3.26
CA ASN A 158 1.47 3.54 3.68
C ASN A 158 2.81 3.84 3.03
N LEU A 159 3.15 5.12 2.98
CA LEU A 159 4.52 5.56 2.83
C LEU A 159 5.44 4.87 3.88
N PRO A 160 6.70 4.59 3.52
CA PRO A 160 7.70 4.09 4.46
C PRO A 160 7.72 4.88 5.77
N PHE A 161 7.90 4.20 6.90
CA PHE A 161 7.89 4.84 8.22
C PHE A 161 8.81 6.09 8.34
N PRO A 162 10.07 6.10 7.86
CA PRO A 162 10.98 7.25 8.00
C PRO A 162 10.55 8.49 7.20
N VAL A 163 9.62 8.32 6.25
CA VAL A 163 9.02 9.41 5.50
C VAL A 163 8.13 10.23 6.46
N ARG A 164 7.64 9.69 7.58
CA ARG A 164 6.69 10.40 8.45
C ARG A 164 7.38 11.41 9.38
N LYS A 165 6.94 12.68 9.33
CA LYS A 165 7.41 13.73 10.23
C LYS A 165 7.00 13.39 11.68
N ASP A 166 7.98 13.36 12.59
CA ASP A 166 7.82 13.10 14.02
C ASP A 166 7.34 11.69 14.40
N GLY A 167 7.41 10.70 13.49
CA GLY A 167 6.92 9.34 13.73
C GLY A 167 5.40 9.23 13.91
N LYS A 168 4.67 10.35 13.79
CA LYS A 168 3.20 10.38 13.87
C LYS A 168 2.61 10.09 12.50
N VAL A 169 1.68 9.14 12.47
CA VAL A 169 0.95 8.77 11.26
C VAL A 169 -0.05 9.88 10.97
N ASN A 170 0.03 10.52 9.80
CA ASN A 170 -1.14 11.19 9.25
C ASN A 170 -1.96 10.09 8.54
N PRO A 171 -3.08 9.64 9.12
CA PRO A 171 -3.85 8.53 8.55
C PRO A 171 -4.43 8.88 7.17
N ASN A 172 -4.57 10.17 6.84
CA ASN A 172 -5.00 10.62 5.52
C ASN A 172 -3.89 10.56 4.46
N ALA A 173 -2.64 10.25 4.83
CA ALA A 173 -1.48 10.14 3.92
C ALA A 173 -1.17 8.67 3.61
N THR A 174 -2.20 7.92 3.26
CA THR A 174 -2.19 6.46 3.06
C THR A 174 -2.95 6.11 1.78
N GLY A 175 -2.72 4.91 1.22
CA GLY A 175 -3.25 4.45 -0.06
C GLY A 175 -2.93 5.44 -1.18
N MET A 176 -3.97 6.01 -1.77
CA MET A 176 -3.87 7.24 -2.54
C MET A 176 -4.29 8.45 -1.71
N ALA A 177 -3.44 9.48 -1.64
CA ALA A 177 -3.64 10.65 -0.80
C ALA A 177 -3.30 11.96 -1.53
N PHE A 178 -4.10 12.99 -1.30
CA PHE A 178 -3.94 14.31 -1.91
C PHE A 178 -3.67 15.41 -0.89
N PHE A 179 -2.53 16.08 -1.02
CA PHE A 179 -2.19 17.29 -0.27
C PHE A 179 -2.68 18.53 -1.01
N ASN A 180 -3.66 19.21 -0.44
CA ASN A 180 -4.28 20.40 -1.05
C ASN A 180 -3.58 21.73 -0.73
N GLY A 181 -2.33 21.70 -0.26
CA GLY A 181 -1.60 22.88 0.21
C GLY A 181 -1.83 23.22 1.69
N ARG A 182 -2.83 22.63 2.33
CA ARG A 182 -3.15 22.84 3.75
C ARG A 182 -3.15 21.54 4.56
N ARG A 183 -3.75 20.48 4.02
CA ARG A 183 -3.85 19.16 4.66
C ARG A 183 -3.79 18.04 3.64
N TRP A 184 -3.54 16.83 4.14
CA TRP A 184 -3.75 15.59 3.41
C TRP A 184 -5.22 15.17 3.48
N ASN A 185 -5.77 14.78 2.34
CA ASN A 185 -7.07 14.17 2.18
C ASN A 185 -6.86 12.76 1.64
N HIS A 186 -7.56 11.79 2.20
CA HIS A 186 -7.53 10.42 1.71
C HIS A 186 -8.39 10.30 0.46
N VAL A 187 -7.98 9.49 -0.53
CA VAL A 187 -8.66 9.37 -1.83
C VAL A 187 -9.01 7.91 -2.14
N TRP A 188 -8.06 7.00 -1.92
CA TRP A 188 -8.25 5.55 -2.02
C TRP A 188 -7.53 4.89 -0.85
N CYS A 189 -8.13 3.85 -0.27
CA CYS A 189 -7.57 3.08 0.82
C CYS A 189 -6.70 1.96 0.25
N SER A 190 -6.93 0.73 0.68
CA SER A 190 -6.39 -0.47 0.07
C SER A 190 -7.45 -1.09 -0.80
N VAL A 191 -7.20 -1.16 -2.11
CA VAL A 191 -8.22 -1.61 -3.05
C VAL A 191 -8.58 -3.07 -2.80
N ASN A 192 -9.89 -3.33 -2.78
CA ASN A 192 -10.46 -4.66 -2.67
C ASN A 192 -10.46 -5.28 -4.07
N GLU A 193 -9.50 -6.17 -4.29
CA GLU A 193 -9.28 -6.85 -5.56
C GLU A 193 -9.28 -8.36 -5.35
N ALA A 194 -9.84 -9.13 -6.28
CA ALA A 194 -9.79 -10.59 -6.24
C ALA A 194 -10.12 -11.22 -7.60
N PHE A 195 -9.80 -12.51 -7.73
CA PHE A 195 -10.43 -13.39 -8.72
C PHE A 195 -11.50 -14.24 -8.07
N LEU A 196 -12.70 -14.26 -8.67
CA LEU A 196 -13.76 -15.20 -8.31
C LEU A 196 -13.75 -16.34 -9.32
N ILE A 197 -13.43 -17.55 -8.89
CA ILE A 197 -13.45 -18.75 -9.75
C ILE A 197 -14.72 -19.56 -9.44
N TYR A 198 -15.51 -19.84 -10.46
CA TYR A 198 -16.80 -20.52 -10.31
C TYR A 198 -16.73 -22.04 -10.55
N ASP A 199 -15.61 -22.54 -11.06
CA ASP A 199 -15.45 -23.96 -11.35
C ASP A 199 -15.02 -24.73 -10.08
N HIS A 200 -15.79 -25.76 -9.72
CA HIS A 200 -15.55 -26.77 -8.66
C HIS A 200 -15.63 -26.35 -7.19
N ALA A 201 -15.58 -25.05 -6.88
CA ALA A 201 -16.07 -24.43 -5.64
C ALA A 201 -15.77 -22.93 -5.76
N GLN A 202 -16.80 -22.09 -5.55
CA GLN A 202 -16.61 -20.64 -5.54
C GLN A 202 -15.47 -20.32 -4.57
N ALA A 203 -14.39 -19.75 -5.08
CA ALA A 203 -13.33 -19.23 -4.25
C ALA A 203 -12.92 -17.86 -4.73
N SER A 204 -12.67 -17.01 -3.75
CA SER A 204 -11.94 -15.77 -3.92
C SER A 204 -10.45 -16.08 -3.83
N ILE A 205 -9.67 -15.56 -4.79
CA ILE A 205 -8.21 -15.56 -4.73
C ILE A 205 -7.76 -14.12 -4.60
N LEU A 206 -7.20 -13.78 -3.44
CA LEU A 206 -6.74 -12.44 -3.11
C LEU A 206 -5.34 -12.15 -3.69
N PRO A 207 -4.99 -10.87 -3.92
CA PRO A 207 -3.68 -10.42 -4.38
C PRO A 207 -2.47 -11.01 -3.66
N SER A 208 -2.55 -11.17 -2.33
CA SER A 208 -1.47 -11.75 -1.51
C SER A 208 -1.17 -13.22 -1.83
N GLN A 209 -2.11 -13.91 -2.47
CA GLN A 209 -1.98 -15.31 -2.87
C GLN A 209 -1.42 -15.45 -4.28
N TRP A 210 -1.16 -14.34 -4.97
CA TRP A 210 -0.58 -14.34 -6.31
C TRP A 210 0.94 -14.25 -6.18
N GLU A 211 1.63 -15.20 -6.80
CA GLU A 211 3.09 -15.24 -6.79
C GLU A 211 3.61 -14.16 -7.75
N LEU A 212 4.31 -13.17 -7.19
CA LEU A 212 5.04 -12.19 -7.97
C LEU A 212 6.18 -12.89 -8.73
N LEU A 213 6.13 -12.82 -10.06
CA LEU A 213 7.18 -13.34 -10.95
C LEU A 213 8.27 -12.30 -11.17
N ASP A 214 7.85 -11.09 -11.53
CA ASP A 214 8.74 -9.95 -11.76
C ASP A 214 7.98 -8.63 -11.62
N SER A 215 8.73 -7.56 -11.38
CA SER A 215 8.24 -6.18 -11.37
C SER A 215 9.38 -5.25 -11.75
N LYS A 216 9.07 -4.20 -12.53
CA LYS A 216 10.10 -3.28 -13.05
C LYS A 216 9.55 -1.92 -13.42
N VAL A 217 10.42 -0.91 -13.37
CA VAL A 217 10.17 0.39 -13.99
C VAL A 217 10.56 0.30 -15.47
N LEU A 218 9.59 0.40 -16.37
CA LEU A 218 9.80 0.33 -17.82
C LEU A 218 10.23 1.68 -18.41
N LYS A 219 9.70 2.79 -17.87
CA LYS A 219 9.96 4.15 -18.33
C LYS A 219 9.88 5.10 -17.15
N SER A 220 10.80 6.07 -17.08
CA SER A 220 10.81 7.16 -16.10
C SER A 220 11.60 8.34 -16.67
N ASP A 221 10.93 9.25 -17.36
CA ASP A 221 11.56 10.41 -18.03
C ASP A 221 11.15 11.77 -17.45
N GLY A 222 10.56 11.77 -16.25
CA GLY A 222 10.06 12.97 -15.56
C GLY A 222 8.71 13.46 -16.05
N TYR A 223 8.30 13.07 -17.27
CA TYR A 223 6.97 13.34 -17.83
C TYR A 223 6.03 12.16 -17.63
N GLU A 224 6.53 10.96 -17.86
CA GLU A 224 5.82 9.70 -17.76
C GLU A 224 6.61 8.71 -16.91
N LEU A 225 5.85 7.89 -16.17
CA LEU A 225 6.35 6.74 -15.43
C LEU A 225 5.48 5.54 -15.78
N ILE A 226 6.14 4.45 -16.18
CA ILE A 226 5.47 3.18 -16.49
C ILE A 226 6.08 2.11 -15.62
N ILE A 227 5.26 1.49 -14.77
CA ILE A 227 5.65 0.38 -13.91
C ILE A 227 4.88 -0.85 -14.37
N THR A 228 5.51 -2.02 -14.35
CA THR A 228 4.85 -3.29 -14.59
C THR A 228 5.06 -4.27 -13.44
N SER A 229 4.10 -5.17 -13.26
CA SER A 229 4.27 -6.35 -12.40
C SER A 229 3.56 -7.56 -13.02
N ARG A 230 4.17 -8.74 -12.90
CA ARG A 230 3.66 -9.99 -13.45
C ARG A 230 3.45 -11.00 -12.33
N HIS A 231 2.32 -11.67 -12.36
CA HIS A 231 1.87 -12.57 -11.30
C HIS A 231 1.38 -13.88 -11.86
N VAL A 232 1.60 -14.96 -11.13
CA VAL A 232 0.93 -16.23 -11.39
C VAL A 232 0.08 -16.64 -10.20
N PHE A 233 -1.10 -17.19 -10.46
CA PHE A 233 -1.86 -17.90 -9.45
C PHE A 233 -2.34 -19.24 -10.02
N LYS A 234 -2.30 -20.28 -9.17
CA LYS A 234 -2.56 -21.66 -9.56
C LYS A 234 -3.56 -22.29 -8.60
N ARG A 235 -4.53 -23.03 -9.14
CA ARG A 235 -5.49 -23.83 -8.35
C ARG A 235 -5.79 -25.14 -9.07
N GLY A 236 -5.12 -26.21 -8.68
CA GLY A 236 -5.20 -27.49 -9.37
C GLY A 236 -4.69 -27.39 -10.81
N ARG A 237 -5.55 -27.67 -11.80
CA ARG A 237 -5.23 -27.56 -13.24
C ARG A 237 -5.42 -26.15 -13.82
N LEU A 238 -5.97 -25.23 -13.03
CA LEU A 238 -6.10 -23.82 -13.37
C LEU A 238 -4.79 -23.10 -13.09
N SER A 239 -4.34 -22.32 -14.07
CA SER A 239 -3.18 -21.45 -13.95
C SER A 239 -3.46 -20.20 -14.75
N PHE A 240 -3.17 -19.04 -14.16
CA PHE A 240 -3.35 -17.76 -14.83
C PHE A 240 -2.12 -16.90 -14.66
N LEU A 241 -1.76 -16.21 -15.74
CA LEU A 241 -0.76 -15.15 -15.72
C LEU A 241 -1.51 -13.82 -15.73
N MET A 242 -1.19 -12.95 -14.76
CA MET A 242 -1.67 -11.58 -14.74
C MET A 242 -0.51 -10.62 -14.98
N GLU A 243 -0.63 -9.79 -16.00
CA GLU A 243 0.33 -8.75 -16.35
C GLU A 243 -0.33 -7.39 -16.10
N ARG A 244 0.27 -6.58 -15.24
CA ARG A 244 -0.26 -5.29 -14.80
C ARG A 244 0.68 -4.18 -15.23
N PHE A 245 0.14 -3.11 -15.78
CA PHE A 245 0.87 -1.91 -16.14
C PHE A 245 0.21 -0.69 -15.52
N ALA A 246 0.98 0.10 -14.77
CA ALA A 246 0.54 1.38 -14.24
C ALA A 246 1.24 2.49 -15.00
N PHE A 247 0.45 3.35 -15.64
CA PHE A 247 0.90 4.50 -16.41
C PHE A 247 0.57 5.78 -15.64
N PHE A 248 1.61 6.53 -15.31
CA PHE A 248 1.52 7.84 -14.68
C PHE A 248 2.04 8.88 -15.63
N ARG A 249 1.45 10.06 -15.57
CA ARG A 249 1.89 11.22 -16.32
C ARG A 249 1.85 12.45 -15.42
N VAL A 250 2.76 13.36 -15.67
CA VAL A 250 2.84 14.62 -14.95
C VAL A 250 1.54 15.41 -15.10
N ASN A 251 1.12 16.09 -14.02
CA ASN A 251 -0.11 16.88 -13.92
C ASN A 251 -1.43 16.09 -13.97
N ASP A 252 -1.40 14.78 -14.14
CA ASP A 252 -2.59 13.95 -13.99
C ASP A 252 -2.82 13.63 -12.50
N ALA A 253 -4.05 13.80 -12.04
CA ALA A 253 -4.48 13.43 -10.69
C ALA A 253 -5.00 11.97 -10.63
N TYR A 254 -4.52 11.13 -11.54
CA TYR A 254 -4.90 9.74 -11.71
C TYR A 254 -3.73 8.96 -12.32
N PHE A 255 -3.85 7.64 -12.34
CA PHE A 255 -3.01 6.77 -13.14
C PHE A 255 -3.90 5.80 -13.93
N VAL A 256 -3.39 5.28 -15.04
CA VAL A 256 -4.07 4.23 -15.81
C VAL A 256 -3.49 2.88 -15.40
N LEU A 257 -4.35 1.95 -15.00
CA LEU A 257 -4.03 0.56 -14.72
C LEU A 257 -4.57 -0.32 -15.84
N ALA A 258 -3.69 -1.03 -16.53
CA ALA A 258 -4.06 -2.05 -17.50
C ALA A 258 -3.69 -3.43 -16.98
N ASN A 259 -4.66 -4.33 -16.98
CA ASN A 259 -4.57 -5.68 -16.45
C ASN A 259 -4.86 -6.69 -17.56
N LYS A 260 -3.86 -7.44 -17.99
CA LYS A 260 -4.02 -8.55 -18.93
C LYS A 260 -4.00 -9.87 -18.16
N ILE A 261 -5.08 -10.63 -18.28
CA ILE A 261 -5.25 -11.90 -17.58
C ILE A 261 -5.32 -13.01 -18.63
N SER A 262 -4.38 -13.93 -18.56
CA SER A 262 -4.24 -15.03 -19.51
C SER A 262 -4.43 -16.38 -18.82
N ASN A 263 -5.27 -17.25 -19.36
CA ASN A 263 -5.36 -18.63 -18.88
C ASN A 263 -4.15 -19.43 -19.42
N THR A 264 -3.16 -19.67 -18.56
CA THR A 264 -1.96 -20.45 -18.87
C THR A 264 -2.09 -21.92 -18.48
N GLY A 265 -3.25 -22.32 -17.94
CA GLY A 265 -3.57 -23.69 -17.57
C GLY A 265 -3.94 -24.57 -18.75
N SER A 266 -4.33 -25.81 -18.45
CA SER A 266 -4.72 -26.81 -19.45
C SER A 266 -6.23 -26.98 -19.60
N VAL A 267 -7.02 -26.27 -18.79
CA VAL A 267 -8.49 -26.37 -18.78
C VAL A 267 -9.12 -24.99 -18.87
N LYS A 268 -10.31 -24.92 -19.47
CA LYS A 268 -11.12 -23.71 -19.50
C LYS A 268 -11.56 -23.30 -18.09
N ALA A 269 -11.79 -22.02 -17.88
CA ALA A 269 -12.15 -21.49 -16.57
C ALA A 269 -13.21 -20.39 -16.66
N ARG A 270 -14.19 -20.40 -15.77
CA ARG A 270 -15.13 -19.30 -15.57
C ARG A 270 -14.66 -18.43 -14.42
N LEU A 271 -14.27 -17.20 -14.73
CA LEU A 271 -13.74 -16.24 -13.75
C LEU A 271 -14.47 -14.89 -13.79
N SER A 272 -14.55 -14.24 -12.63
CA SER A 272 -14.75 -12.80 -12.55
C SER A 272 -13.49 -12.14 -12.02
N TYR A 273 -13.15 -10.97 -12.55
CA TYR A 273 -12.20 -10.05 -11.96
C TYR A 273 -12.97 -8.97 -11.21
N VAL A 274 -12.74 -8.83 -9.91
CA VAL A 274 -13.38 -7.81 -9.07
C VAL A 274 -12.37 -6.76 -8.66
N TYR A 275 -12.79 -5.50 -8.68
CA TYR A 275 -12.01 -4.36 -8.26
C TYR A 275 -12.94 -3.36 -7.57
N GLY A 276 -12.52 -2.82 -6.43
CA GLY A 276 -13.28 -1.80 -5.74
C GLY A 276 -12.49 -1.24 -4.57
N ASP A 277 -13.10 -0.35 -3.82
CA ASP A 277 -12.49 0.22 -2.62
C ASP A 277 -13.53 0.63 -1.59
N GLU A 278 -13.08 0.66 -0.34
CA GLU A 278 -13.71 1.32 0.79
C GLU A 278 -12.87 2.55 1.13
N PRO A 279 -12.90 3.58 0.28
CA PRO A 279 -11.83 4.56 0.18
C PRO A 279 -11.77 5.57 1.33
N TRP A 280 -12.77 5.63 2.22
CA TRP A 280 -12.90 6.66 3.28
C TRP A 280 -12.49 8.06 2.77
N VAL A 281 -13.22 8.56 1.76
CA VAL A 281 -12.79 9.73 1.01
C VAL A 281 -12.75 10.95 1.93
N GLY A 282 -11.71 11.78 1.78
CA GLY A 282 -11.49 12.95 2.62
C GLY A 282 -10.78 12.63 3.93
N ASN A 283 -11.34 11.74 4.76
CA ASN A 283 -10.77 11.38 6.06
C ASN A 283 -10.68 9.87 6.25
N TYR A 284 -9.46 9.37 6.44
CA TYR A 284 -9.20 7.97 6.74
C TYR A 284 -9.92 7.52 8.02
N GLY A 285 -10.51 6.33 7.98
CA GLY A 285 -11.15 5.67 9.12
C GLY A 285 -12.65 5.93 9.25
N SER A 286 -13.27 6.67 8.34
CA SER A 286 -14.73 6.76 8.25
C SER A 286 -15.17 7.12 6.83
N SER A 287 -16.21 6.45 6.32
CA SER A 287 -16.95 6.89 5.12
C SER A 287 -18.23 7.67 5.44
N SER A 288 -18.37 8.17 6.67
CA SER A 288 -19.40 9.16 6.98
C SER A 288 -19.29 10.33 6.00
N GLY A 289 -20.39 10.65 5.33
CA GLY A 289 -20.42 11.67 4.27
C GLY A 289 -20.12 11.19 2.86
N ASP A 290 -19.56 9.99 2.65
CA ASP A 290 -19.28 9.51 1.30
C ASP A 290 -20.57 9.14 0.57
N VAL A 291 -20.80 9.74 -0.59
CA VAL A 291 -21.91 9.38 -1.48
C VAL A 291 -21.35 8.94 -2.82
N GLY A 292 -22.06 8.05 -3.51
CA GLY A 292 -21.69 7.68 -4.87
C GLY A 292 -21.87 8.88 -5.81
N TRP A 293 -21.13 8.91 -6.91
CA TRP A 293 -21.37 9.88 -7.98
C TRP A 293 -21.00 9.30 -9.35
N VAL A 294 -21.70 9.81 -10.35
CA VAL A 294 -21.52 9.51 -11.79
C VAL A 294 -21.73 10.81 -12.57
N LYS A 295 -21.58 10.76 -13.91
CA LYS A 295 -21.57 11.93 -14.81
C LYS A 295 -22.64 12.99 -14.57
N ASP A 296 -23.87 12.58 -14.24
CA ASP A 296 -25.03 13.46 -14.20
C ASP A 296 -25.75 13.46 -12.84
N ARG A 297 -25.26 12.74 -11.83
CA ARG A 297 -25.94 12.67 -10.53
C ARG A 297 -25.03 12.23 -9.37
N ILE A 298 -25.48 12.60 -8.18
CA ILE A 298 -25.08 11.98 -6.91
C ILE A 298 -25.98 10.76 -6.65
N VAL A 299 -25.37 9.70 -6.12
CA VAL A 299 -26.01 8.42 -5.80
C VAL A 299 -26.00 8.27 -4.28
N ASN A 300 -27.15 8.51 -3.67
CA ASN A 300 -27.32 8.52 -2.22
C ASN A 300 -27.75 7.17 -1.64
N GLN A 301 -27.89 6.15 -2.48
CA GLN A 301 -28.43 4.83 -2.10
C GLN A 301 -27.56 3.72 -2.66
N GLU A 302 -27.61 2.56 -2.02
CA GLU A 302 -27.10 1.32 -2.58
C GLU A 302 -27.78 0.99 -3.90
N GLY A 303 -27.04 0.30 -4.76
CA GLY A 303 -27.57 -0.23 -6.00
C GLY A 303 -26.58 -0.21 -7.15
N ALA A 304 -27.00 -0.82 -8.25
CA ALA A 304 -26.19 -0.93 -9.45
C ALA A 304 -26.23 0.36 -10.29
N ILE A 305 -25.15 0.56 -11.03
CA ILE A 305 -24.97 1.60 -12.03
C ILE A 305 -25.02 0.97 -13.41
N ASP A 306 -25.73 1.61 -14.34
CA ASP A 306 -25.79 1.20 -15.73
C ASP A 306 -24.44 1.49 -16.44
N THR A 307 -23.67 0.43 -16.68
CA THR A 307 -22.36 0.50 -17.35
C THR A 307 -22.47 0.74 -18.86
N GLY A 308 -23.66 0.59 -19.44
CA GLY A 308 -23.98 1.00 -20.80
C GLY A 308 -24.09 2.52 -20.91
N LYS A 309 -24.70 3.17 -19.90
CA LYS A 309 -24.88 4.64 -19.83
C LYS A 309 -23.64 5.38 -19.34
N TYR A 310 -22.96 4.85 -18.32
CA TYR A 310 -21.83 5.52 -17.68
C TYR A 310 -20.50 4.87 -18.07
N THR A 311 -19.39 5.61 -17.91
CA THR A 311 -18.02 5.09 -18.11
C THR A 311 -17.18 5.15 -16.84
N TYR A 312 -17.72 5.72 -15.77
CA TYR A 312 -17.03 5.86 -14.50
C TYR A 312 -18.01 5.92 -13.34
N ALA A 313 -17.48 5.66 -12.15
CA ALA A 313 -18.13 5.87 -10.88
C ALA A 313 -17.09 6.33 -9.85
N GLY A 314 -17.55 6.90 -8.74
CA GLY A 314 -16.67 7.24 -7.63
C GLY A 314 -17.44 7.57 -6.37
N LEU A 315 -16.71 7.85 -5.30
CA LEU A 315 -17.22 8.33 -4.03
C LEU A 315 -16.84 9.80 -3.82
N PHE A 316 -17.73 10.54 -3.18
CA PHE A 316 -17.64 11.97 -2.94
C PHE A 316 -17.98 12.28 -1.49
N ASP A 317 -17.02 12.83 -0.75
CA ASP A 317 -17.17 13.20 0.65
C ASP A 317 -17.98 14.49 0.78
N TYR A 318 -19.31 14.34 0.84
CA TYR A 318 -20.27 15.43 0.65
C TYR A 318 -21.43 15.44 1.64
N GLY A 319 -21.75 14.32 2.29
CA GLY A 319 -22.95 14.16 3.11
C GLY A 319 -24.11 13.56 2.34
N ASN A 320 -24.78 12.58 2.96
CA ASN A 320 -26.02 11.99 2.48
C ASN A 320 -27.25 12.52 3.24
N SER A 321 -28.06 13.34 2.57
CA SER A 321 -29.29 13.88 3.18
C SER A 321 -30.33 12.80 3.51
N LEU A 322 -30.32 11.66 2.80
CA LEU A 322 -31.21 10.53 3.12
C LEU A 322 -30.84 9.84 4.44
N SER A 323 -29.62 10.09 4.91
CA SER A 323 -29.05 9.58 6.16
C SER A 323 -29.06 10.62 7.28
N GLY A 324 -29.60 11.81 7.02
CA GLY A 324 -29.57 12.93 7.95
C GLY A 324 -28.21 13.65 8.04
N GLU A 325 -27.29 13.39 7.12
CA GLU A 325 -25.97 14.03 7.09
C GLU A 325 -26.04 15.40 6.38
N GLY A 326 -25.34 16.40 6.92
CA GLY A 326 -25.21 17.73 6.32
C GLY A 326 -24.10 17.80 5.25
N HIS A 327 -23.99 18.93 4.54
CA HIS A 327 -23.03 19.08 3.42
C HIS A 327 -21.72 19.82 3.76
N ASN A 328 -21.22 19.62 4.98
CA ASN A 328 -20.07 20.30 5.57
C ASN A 328 -18.79 19.45 5.57
N PHE A 329 -18.70 18.50 4.65
CA PHE A 329 -17.59 17.56 4.47
C PHE A 329 -16.44 18.14 3.62
N THR A 330 -15.38 17.35 3.37
CA THR A 330 -14.15 17.85 2.72
C THR A 330 -14.34 18.21 1.25
N ARG A 331 -15.38 17.69 0.60
CA ARG A 331 -15.62 17.77 -0.85
C ARG A 331 -14.49 17.14 -1.66
N THR A 332 -13.77 16.18 -1.09
CA THR A 332 -12.84 15.34 -1.86
C THR A 332 -13.65 14.28 -2.60
N ALA A 333 -13.28 13.99 -3.84
CA ALA A 333 -13.93 12.94 -4.63
C ALA A 333 -12.87 12.09 -5.31
N ASN A 334 -13.13 10.80 -5.39
CA ASN A 334 -12.35 9.87 -6.20
C ASN A 334 -13.13 9.46 -7.45
N PHE A 335 -12.47 8.79 -8.39
CA PHE A 335 -13.14 8.16 -9.52
C PHE A 335 -12.36 6.94 -10.01
N ILE A 336 -13.10 5.99 -10.55
CA ILE A 336 -12.61 4.91 -11.39
C ILE A 336 -13.37 4.94 -12.71
N GLU A 337 -12.63 5.12 -13.81
CA GLU A 337 -13.15 5.08 -15.18
C GLU A 337 -12.69 3.81 -15.86
N TRP A 338 -13.61 3.06 -16.47
CA TRP A 338 -13.26 1.90 -17.30
C TRP A 338 -13.05 2.34 -18.75
N LEU A 339 -11.95 1.89 -19.33
CA LEU A 339 -11.44 2.33 -20.62
C LEU A 339 -11.46 1.19 -21.64
N GLY A 340 -11.59 1.54 -22.91
CA GLY A 340 -11.65 0.58 -24.00
C GLY A 340 -13.03 -0.08 -24.15
N ASN A 341 -13.04 -1.26 -24.79
CA ASN A 341 -14.27 -1.96 -25.14
C ASN A 341 -14.77 -2.90 -24.03
N GLU A 342 -13.89 -3.35 -23.14
CA GLU A 342 -14.22 -4.27 -22.04
C GLU A 342 -14.76 -3.51 -20.83
N LYS A 343 -16.08 -3.34 -20.79
CA LYS A 343 -16.77 -2.72 -19.66
C LYS A 343 -17.00 -3.73 -18.52
N PRO A 344 -17.09 -3.27 -17.26
CA PRO A 344 -17.59 -4.11 -16.17
C PRO A 344 -19.03 -4.56 -16.46
N ASP A 345 -19.33 -5.80 -16.08
CA ASP A 345 -20.68 -6.37 -16.15
C ASP A 345 -21.55 -5.86 -15.01
N LEU A 346 -20.93 -5.50 -13.87
CA LEU A 346 -21.59 -4.90 -12.71
C LEU A 346 -20.73 -3.77 -12.14
N VAL A 347 -21.37 -2.63 -11.84
CA VAL A 347 -20.80 -1.57 -11.01
C VAL A 347 -21.84 -1.20 -9.97
N PHE A 348 -21.46 -1.04 -8.71
CA PHE A 348 -22.41 -0.78 -7.63
C PHE A 348 -21.84 0.05 -6.49
N PHE A 349 -22.76 0.69 -5.74
CA PHE A 349 -22.48 1.26 -4.44
C PHE A 349 -23.14 0.43 -3.35
N SER A 350 -22.45 0.25 -2.22
CA SER A 350 -22.91 -0.58 -1.10
C SER A 350 -22.42 -0.06 0.24
N ASN A 351 -23.15 -0.32 1.32
CA ASN A 351 -22.69 -0.14 2.70
C ASN A 351 -21.83 -1.31 3.20
N LYS A 352 -21.62 -2.35 2.38
CA LYS A 352 -20.87 -3.55 2.72
C LYS A 352 -19.84 -3.87 1.63
N PRO A 353 -18.54 -3.86 1.93
CA PRO A 353 -17.50 -4.20 0.98
C PRO A 353 -17.75 -5.56 0.32
N GLY A 354 -17.58 -5.61 -1.00
CA GLY A 354 -17.71 -6.84 -1.79
C GLY A 354 -19.12 -7.47 -1.82
N ASN A 355 -20.14 -6.83 -1.23
CA ASN A 355 -21.51 -7.32 -1.22
C ASN A 355 -22.40 -6.38 -2.01
N PHE A 356 -22.98 -6.90 -3.09
CA PHE A 356 -24.00 -6.21 -3.86
C PHE A 356 -25.39 -6.61 -3.39
N ASP A 357 -26.19 -5.59 -3.07
CA ASP A 357 -27.60 -5.73 -2.76
C ASP A 357 -28.39 -4.65 -3.51
N ASP A 358 -29.48 -5.03 -4.17
CA ASP A 358 -30.36 -4.10 -4.88
C ASP A 358 -31.44 -3.49 -3.97
N ARG A 359 -31.37 -3.78 -2.65
CA ARG A 359 -32.13 -3.03 -1.65
C ARG A 359 -31.66 -1.58 -1.68
N LYS A 360 -32.45 -0.69 -2.28
CA LYS A 360 -32.20 0.77 -2.40
C LYS A 360 -32.20 1.51 -1.06
N GLN A 361 -31.33 1.12 -0.15
CA GLN A 361 -31.15 1.74 1.15
C GLN A 361 -30.22 2.94 1.03
N PRO A 362 -30.39 3.98 1.86
CA PRO A 362 -29.41 5.07 1.91
C PRO A 362 -27.99 4.57 2.19
N LEU A 363 -27.00 5.22 1.60
CA LEU A 363 -25.60 5.02 1.98
C LEU A 363 -25.36 5.68 3.35
N THR A 364 -25.16 4.87 4.38
CA THR A 364 -25.16 5.29 5.80
C THR A 364 -24.05 4.65 6.63
N SER A 365 -23.31 3.68 6.11
CA SER A 365 -22.30 2.96 6.86
C SER A 365 -21.01 3.75 7.02
N ASP A 366 -20.17 3.32 7.96
CA ASP A 366 -18.74 3.66 8.03
C ASP A 366 -17.91 2.91 6.98
N THR A 367 -18.53 1.99 6.24
CA THR A 367 -17.89 1.16 5.20
C THR A 367 -18.57 1.23 3.82
N ARG A 368 -18.70 2.44 3.27
CA ARG A 368 -19.28 2.68 1.94
C ARG A 368 -18.30 2.29 0.84
N PHE A 369 -18.80 1.54 -0.12
CA PHE A 369 -17.99 0.81 -1.09
C PHE A 369 -18.43 1.14 -2.52
N VAL A 370 -17.46 1.27 -3.42
CA VAL A 370 -17.68 1.25 -4.87
C VAL A 370 -17.04 -0.01 -5.43
N GLY A 371 -17.86 -0.86 -6.06
CA GLY A 371 -17.44 -2.16 -6.59
C GLY A 371 -17.64 -2.28 -8.09
N LEU A 372 -16.69 -2.94 -8.76
CA LEU A 372 -16.70 -3.25 -10.18
C LEU A 372 -16.41 -4.74 -10.36
N GLU A 373 -17.15 -5.39 -11.24
CA GLU A 373 -16.95 -6.80 -11.60
C GLU A 373 -16.96 -6.97 -13.12
N TRP A 374 -15.91 -7.60 -13.66
CA TRP A 374 -15.86 -8.11 -15.03
C TRP A 374 -16.03 -9.63 -14.97
N GLY A 375 -17.24 -10.11 -15.18
CA GLY A 375 -17.56 -11.52 -15.25
C GLY A 375 -18.91 -11.92 -14.65
N PRO A 376 -19.18 -13.23 -14.61
CA PRO A 376 -18.25 -14.31 -14.97
C PRO A 376 -18.03 -14.48 -16.49
N LYS A 377 -16.75 -14.50 -16.93
CA LYS A 377 -16.35 -14.78 -18.32
C LYS A 377 -15.66 -16.15 -18.43
N LEU A 378 -15.90 -16.86 -19.53
CA LEU A 378 -15.23 -18.13 -19.83
C LEU A 378 -13.93 -17.86 -20.59
N LEU A 379 -12.79 -18.30 -20.04
CA LEU A 379 -11.47 -18.16 -20.64
C LEU A 379 -10.89 -19.53 -20.98
N GLN A 380 -10.70 -19.82 -22.27
CA GLN A 380 -10.06 -21.05 -22.75
C GLN A 380 -8.54 -21.01 -22.50
N PRO A 381 -7.85 -22.17 -22.46
CA PRO A 381 -6.40 -22.21 -22.46
C PRO A 381 -5.80 -21.35 -23.58
N GLY A 382 -4.83 -20.50 -23.23
CA GLY A 382 -4.17 -19.56 -24.13
C GLY A 382 -4.94 -18.28 -24.44
N GLN A 383 -6.20 -18.15 -24.01
CA GLN A 383 -6.94 -16.90 -24.17
C GLN A 383 -6.60 -15.90 -23.08
N SER A 384 -6.73 -14.62 -23.43
CA SER A 384 -6.51 -13.49 -22.53
C SER A 384 -7.62 -12.45 -22.65
N ASN A 385 -7.95 -11.82 -21.52
CA ASN A 385 -8.75 -10.59 -21.49
C ASN A 385 -7.92 -9.45 -20.92
N THR A 386 -8.17 -8.23 -21.40
CA THR A 386 -7.53 -7.02 -20.87
C THR A 386 -8.59 -6.09 -20.30
N TYR A 387 -8.40 -5.66 -19.06
CA TYR A 387 -9.23 -4.66 -18.39
C TYR A 387 -8.38 -3.43 -18.15
N THR A 388 -8.83 -2.26 -18.60
CA THR A 388 -8.09 -1.01 -18.43
C THR A 388 -8.96 0.00 -17.70
N MET A 389 -8.37 0.68 -16.73
CA MET A 389 -9.07 1.64 -15.88
C MET A 389 -8.18 2.83 -15.52
N ALA A 390 -8.76 4.02 -15.41
CA ALA A 390 -8.11 5.15 -14.78
C ALA A 390 -8.63 5.28 -13.34
N ILE A 391 -7.72 5.39 -12.38
CA ILE A 391 -8.02 5.46 -10.95
C ILE A 391 -7.38 6.74 -10.41
N GLY A 392 -8.17 7.58 -9.76
CA GLY A 392 -7.63 8.85 -9.27
C GLY A 392 -8.58 9.70 -8.45
N MET A 393 -8.19 10.96 -8.33
CA MET A 393 -8.96 12.02 -7.69
C MET A 393 -9.71 12.84 -8.74
N ALA A 394 -10.97 13.14 -8.48
CA ALA A 394 -11.75 14.05 -9.29
C ALA A 394 -11.48 15.51 -8.92
N GLY A 395 -11.61 16.40 -9.90
CA GLY A 395 -11.59 17.82 -9.66
C GLY A 395 -12.91 18.32 -9.08
N ILE A 396 -12.93 19.55 -8.58
CA ILE A 396 -14.15 20.20 -8.07
C ILE A 396 -14.53 21.38 -8.94
N ASN A 397 -15.77 21.39 -9.41
CA ASN A 397 -16.34 22.52 -10.12
C ASN A 397 -16.56 23.65 -9.10
N GLN A 398 -15.89 24.78 -9.31
CA GLN A 398 -15.92 25.90 -8.36
C GLN A 398 -17.30 26.59 -8.26
N ILE A 399 -18.16 26.44 -9.28
CA ILE A 399 -19.48 27.05 -9.33
C ILE A 399 -20.51 26.16 -8.62
N SER A 400 -20.60 24.88 -9.01
CA SER A 400 -21.58 23.95 -8.42
C SER A 400 -21.11 23.31 -7.11
N GLY A 401 -19.80 23.29 -6.86
CA GLY A 401 -19.19 22.57 -5.76
C GLY A 401 -19.29 21.04 -5.90
N LEU A 402 -19.65 20.54 -7.08
CA LEU A 402 -19.75 19.11 -7.41
C LEU A 402 -18.47 18.60 -8.08
N PRO A 403 -18.19 17.29 -7.97
CA PRO A 403 -17.05 16.69 -8.63
C PRO A 403 -17.18 16.71 -10.15
N TYR A 404 -16.05 16.84 -10.84
CA TYR A 404 -15.92 16.57 -12.26
C TYR A 404 -14.77 15.59 -12.49
N LYS A 405 -15.00 14.61 -13.36
CA LYS A 405 -13.94 13.69 -13.78
C LYS A 405 -12.98 14.44 -14.72
N PRO A 406 -11.66 14.43 -14.50
CA PRO A 406 -10.72 14.97 -15.48
C PRO A 406 -10.79 14.20 -16.80
N ASP A 407 -10.39 14.83 -17.89
CA ASP A 407 -10.19 14.11 -19.16
C ASP A 407 -9.03 13.13 -18.99
N VAL A 408 -9.27 11.87 -19.35
CA VAL A 408 -8.28 10.80 -19.20
C VAL A 408 -7.56 10.59 -20.52
N TYR A 409 -6.24 10.73 -20.47
CA TYR A 409 -5.37 10.36 -21.57
C TYR A 409 -5.16 8.85 -21.58
N PHE A 410 -5.59 8.19 -22.65
CA PHE A 410 -5.29 6.77 -22.86
C PHE A 410 -3.90 6.63 -23.47
N PRO A 411 -2.95 5.92 -22.82
CA PRO A 411 -1.58 5.80 -23.29
C PRO A 411 -1.49 4.77 -24.44
N GLN A 412 -2.06 5.08 -25.60
CA GLN A 412 -2.25 4.16 -26.72
C GLN A 412 -0.94 3.53 -27.21
N GLU A 413 0.12 4.32 -27.38
CA GLU A 413 1.42 3.83 -27.85
C GLU A 413 2.04 2.82 -26.86
N ALA A 414 2.01 3.13 -25.57
CA ALA A 414 2.51 2.22 -24.54
C ALA A 414 1.63 0.97 -24.42
N TYR A 415 0.32 1.12 -24.56
CA TYR A 415 -0.61 0.00 -24.62
C TYR A 415 -0.28 -0.94 -25.79
N ASP A 416 -0.07 -0.39 -26.99
CA ASP A 416 0.27 -1.17 -28.18
C ASP A 416 1.67 -1.81 -28.08
N THR A 417 2.60 -1.15 -27.39
CA THR A 417 3.98 -1.66 -27.23
C THR A 417 4.08 -2.80 -26.22
N TYR A 418 3.30 -2.74 -25.14
CA TYR A 418 3.49 -3.63 -23.99
C TYR A 418 2.38 -4.67 -23.80
N LEU A 419 1.17 -4.45 -24.32
CA LEU A 419 0.00 -5.30 -24.07
C LEU A 419 -0.54 -6.02 -25.31
N ARG A 420 -0.36 -5.46 -26.51
CA ARG A 420 -0.64 -6.14 -27.79
C ARG A 420 0.54 -6.98 -28.23
#